data_AF-A0A2R6NGR6-F1
#
_entry.id   AF-A0A2R6NGR6-F1
#
_cell.length_a   1.000
_cell.length_b   1.000
_cell.length_c   1.000
_cell.angle_alpha   90.00
_cell.angle_beta   90.00
_cell.angle_gamma   90.00
#
_symmetry.space_group_name_H-M   'P 1'
#
loop_
_entity.id
_entity.type
_entity.pdbx_description
1 polymer ?
#
loop_
_entity_poly.entity_id
_entity_poly.type
_entity_poly.pdbx_seq_one_letter_code
_entity_poly.pdbx_strand_id
1 'polypeptide(L)'
;MDIEKPQQIMLSTGLRARFTSYEPAQEEELAASESNPGTGLLRRLRNHISTIGGTEIFVLKFVRLNVVLGLYALVSFTALKNGWAWIDLPSVLTMGFASVLAFFNVFAPAAIGRVASLHLTLVTCTLFAVYAYRDIWPLMTFTLEPEDKGQGRILWAKIAFAAFAGVVGPLFEPYAYIPLDPKNPSPVPNPEQTASIISFLFFSFLDPIIWLAYRVPHLSLDQLPPMCDYDYAKNLIKWSYPRLDLFAGAQEGNLFIGLVKVFRWPLFYQVVLLVLMAFIKLATPIGTNRLLNYLEQGGEGALVKPWVWIICIATGPLINTILFQLYNHVSAASLVRLESIITSLVFDHALRIRLKAEVSDAYPAPAVEENPSVPFSDAGSPDSGSTSAEDDDEREDSSAAHSRSTTLASTSTTATKTPAAKEGTKEIEKGPKAKGDNLIGKINNLVTSDLSNITAGRDFLYLWISAPLRVVLSMLFLYVILGWSAFVGLAVMVSLFPVPAWVASLMRVTQKQKMKATDGRVQNVTESE
;
A
#
# COMPACT_ATOMS: atom_id res chain seq x y z
N MET A 1 28.99 -38.55 19.74
CA MET A 1 27.63 -38.82 19.23
C MET A 1 27.25 -37.58 18.45
N ASP A 2 27.85 -37.43 17.28
CA ASP A 2 27.84 -36.21 16.47
C ASP A 2 27.14 -36.52 15.15
N ILE A 3 25.84 -36.19 15.08
CA ILE A 3 25.02 -36.40 13.88
C ILE A 3 24.38 -35.07 13.39
N GLU A 4 24.57 -33.94 14.08
CA GLU A 4 23.87 -32.69 13.74
C GLU A 4 24.59 -31.75 12.76
N LYS A 5 25.88 -31.94 12.47
CA LYS A 5 26.63 -31.05 11.55
C LYS A 5 26.26 -31.10 10.05
N PRO A 6 25.84 -32.23 9.44
CA PRO A 6 25.62 -32.26 7.99
C PRO A 6 24.31 -31.61 7.52
N GLN A 7 23.29 -31.45 8.38
CA GLN A 7 22.01 -30.84 7.97
C GLN A 7 22.02 -29.31 7.95
N GLN A 8 22.78 -28.66 8.83
CA GLN A 8 22.96 -27.20 8.82
C GLN A 8 23.73 -26.71 7.57
N ILE A 9 24.64 -27.53 7.04
CA ILE A 9 25.41 -27.20 5.84
C ILE A 9 24.54 -27.34 4.58
N MET A 10 23.70 -28.39 4.47
CA MET A 10 22.83 -28.54 3.29
C MET A 10 21.74 -27.47 3.20
N LEU A 11 21.14 -27.04 4.31
CA LEU A 11 20.07 -26.03 4.29
C LEU A 11 20.60 -24.60 4.11
N SER A 12 21.77 -24.27 4.66
CA SER A 12 22.43 -22.98 4.39
C SER A 12 22.90 -22.88 2.93
N THR A 13 23.35 -23.99 2.34
CA THR A 13 23.73 -24.04 0.92
C THR A 13 22.51 -23.97 0.00
N GLY A 14 21.39 -24.60 0.37
CA GLY A 14 20.13 -24.55 -0.40
C GLY A 14 19.44 -23.18 -0.38
N LEU A 15 19.51 -22.46 0.75
CA LEU A 15 19.03 -21.08 0.84
C LEU A 15 19.97 -20.08 0.17
N ARG A 16 21.30 -20.26 0.27
CA ARG A 16 22.26 -19.49 -0.55
C ARG A 16 22.00 -19.70 -2.04
N ALA A 17 21.83 -20.94 -2.49
CA ALA A 17 21.55 -21.25 -3.89
C ALA A 17 20.24 -20.62 -4.42
N ARG A 18 19.26 -20.32 -3.55
CA ARG A 18 18.03 -19.60 -3.92
C ARG A 18 18.20 -18.09 -3.97
N PHE A 19 19.25 -17.53 -3.35
CA PHE A 19 19.56 -16.10 -3.31
C PHE A 19 20.83 -15.70 -4.10
N THR A 20 21.64 -16.66 -4.54
CA THR A 20 22.88 -16.44 -5.31
C THR A 20 22.83 -17.05 -6.71
N SER A 21 21.65 -17.24 -7.31
CA SER A 21 21.56 -17.62 -8.73
C SER A 21 21.84 -16.43 -9.67
N TYR A 22 22.99 -15.79 -9.47
CA TYR A 22 23.64 -14.95 -10.47
C TYR A 22 25.14 -14.87 -10.11
N GLU A 23 25.88 -15.93 -10.41
CA GLU A 23 27.34 -15.91 -10.39
C GLU A 23 27.90 -16.41 -11.74
N PRO A 24 29.02 -15.82 -12.20
CA PRO A 24 29.51 -15.86 -13.57
C PRO A 24 30.33 -17.13 -13.87
N ALA A 25 29.80 -18.30 -13.50
CA ALA A 25 30.43 -19.59 -13.79
C ALA A 25 30.07 -20.12 -15.19
N GLN A 26 29.23 -19.41 -15.95
CA GLN A 26 28.79 -19.86 -17.27
C GLN A 26 29.81 -19.63 -18.39
N GLU A 27 30.80 -18.74 -18.23
CA GLU A 27 31.75 -18.47 -19.32
C GLU A 27 32.79 -19.58 -19.55
N GLU A 28 33.20 -20.32 -18.51
CA GLU A 28 34.19 -21.41 -18.67
C GLU A 28 33.57 -22.72 -19.20
N GLU A 29 32.30 -23.00 -18.90
CA GLU A 29 31.58 -24.17 -19.45
C GLU A 29 31.04 -23.88 -20.87
N LEU A 30 30.98 -22.61 -21.28
CA LEU A 30 30.52 -22.19 -22.61
C LEU A 30 31.47 -22.57 -23.74
N ALA A 31 32.77 -22.74 -23.46
CA ALA A 31 33.77 -23.09 -24.46
C ALA A 31 33.83 -24.59 -24.81
N ALA A 32 33.24 -25.46 -23.99
CA ALA A 32 33.40 -26.91 -24.12
C ALA A 32 32.26 -27.64 -24.86
N SER A 33 31.20 -26.95 -25.33
CA SER A 33 30.02 -27.59 -25.96
C SER A 33 29.68 -27.12 -27.38
N GLU A 34 30.65 -26.61 -28.13
CA GLU A 34 30.44 -26.09 -29.50
C GLU A 34 30.12 -27.16 -30.57
N SER A 35 30.16 -28.46 -30.28
CA SER A 35 30.18 -29.50 -31.32
C SER A 35 28.95 -30.42 -31.42
N ASN A 36 27.76 -30.05 -30.91
CA ASN A 36 26.61 -30.97 -30.97
C ASN A 36 25.27 -30.29 -31.36
N PRO A 37 24.65 -30.60 -32.52
CA PRO A 37 23.42 -29.94 -32.99
C PRO A 37 22.18 -30.16 -32.11
N GLY A 38 22.19 -31.19 -31.23
CA GLY A 38 21.12 -31.45 -30.26
C GLY A 38 21.06 -30.44 -29.09
N THR A 39 22.13 -29.67 -28.84
CA THR A 39 22.18 -28.69 -27.73
C THR A 39 21.52 -27.36 -28.09
N GLY A 40 21.25 -27.11 -29.38
CA GLY A 40 20.67 -25.85 -29.85
C GLY A 40 19.24 -25.61 -29.39
N LEU A 41 18.39 -26.65 -29.38
CA LEU A 41 16.99 -26.53 -28.96
C LEU A 41 16.87 -26.40 -27.43
N LEU A 42 17.65 -27.17 -26.68
CA LEU A 42 17.72 -27.07 -25.22
C LEU A 42 18.28 -25.71 -24.78
N ARG A 43 19.28 -25.17 -25.48
CA ARG A 43 19.79 -23.82 -25.24
C ARG A 43 18.74 -22.76 -25.54
N ARG A 44 18.01 -22.85 -26.66
CA ARG A 44 16.90 -21.94 -26.98
C ARG A 44 15.79 -22.00 -25.94
N LEU A 45 15.41 -23.20 -25.51
CA LEU A 45 14.40 -23.40 -24.47
C LEU A 45 14.86 -22.83 -23.13
N ARG A 46 16.11 -23.08 -22.72
CA ARG A 46 16.68 -22.53 -21.49
C ARG A 46 16.72 -21.00 -21.50
N ASN A 47 17.14 -20.41 -22.62
CA ASN A 47 17.14 -18.95 -22.80
C ASN A 47 15.71 -18.38 -22.76
N HIS A 48 14.72 -19.09 -23.30
CA HIS A 48 13.31 -18.68 -23.23
C HIS A 48 12.74 -18.80 -21.81
N ILE A 49 13.10 -19.86 -21.09
CA ILE A 49 12.70 -20.04 -19.69
C ILE A 49 13.28 -18.91 -18.81
N SER A 50 14.53 -18.50 -19.06
CA SER A 50 15.12 -17.37 -18.32
C SER A 50 14.42 -16.05 -18.64
N THR A 51 13.97 -15.81 -19.87
CA THR A 51 13.25 -14.57 -20.22
C THR A 51 11.83 -14.52 -19.66
N ILE A 52 11.20 -15.67 -19.43
CA ILE A 52 9.87 -15.77 -18.80
C ILE A 52 9.92 -15.53 -17.27
N GLY A 53 11.09 -15.66 -16.65
CA GLY A 53 11.26 -15.47 -15.21
C GLY A 53 11.42 -16.78 -14.42
N GLY A 54 11.76 -17.89 -15.10
CA GLY A 54 12.18 -19.13 -14.43
C GLY A 54 11.39 -20.38 -14.83
N THR A 55 11.89 -21.53 -14.38
CA THR A 55 11.32 -22.86 -14.65
C THR A 55 9.95 -23.05 -14.01
N GLU A 56 9.76 -22.57 -12.78
CA GLU A 56 8.49 -22.69 -12.05
C GLU A 56 7.34 -22.00 -12.80
N ILE A 57 7.57 -20.77 -13.28
CA ILE A 57 6.59 -20.01 -14.07
C ILE A 57 6.28 -20.72 -15.39
N PHE A 58 7.31 -21.23 -16.08
CA PHE A 58 7.12 -21.96 -17.33
C PHE A 58 6.27 -23.23 -17.14
N VAL A 59 6.52 -24.01 -16.08
CA VAL A 59 5.75 -25.22 -15.77
C VAL A 59 4.29 -24.88 -15.48
N LEU A 60 4.01 -23.87 -14.66
CA LEU A 60 2.63 -23.46 -14.36
C LEU A 60 1.88 -22.97 -15.60
N LYS A 61 2.53 -22.18 -16.46
CA LYS A 61 1.95 -21.74 -17.74
C LYS A 61 1.70 -22.92 -18.68
N PHE A 62 2.61 -23.89 -18.73
CA PHE A 62 2.45 -25.09 -19.54
C PHE A 62 1.32 -25.99 -19.04
N VAL A 63 1.20 -26.19 -17.72
CA VAL A 63 0.06 -26.90 -17.11
C VAL A 63 -1.25 -26.20 -17.46
N ARG A 64 -1.29 -24.87 -17.34
CA ARG A 64 -2.46 -24.06 -17.70
C ARG A 64 -2.85 -24.21 -19.18
N LEU A 65 -1.88 -24.23 -20.09
CA LEU A 65 -2.12 -24.52 -21.51
C LEU A 65 -2.77 -25.89 -21.71
N ASN A 66 -2.26 -26.94 -21.06
CA ASN A 66 -2.83 -28.29 -21.17
C ASN A 66 -4.26 -28.37 -20.63
N VAL A 67 -4.55 -27.66 -19.53
CA VAL A 67 -5.92 -27.59 -18.98
C VAL A 67 -6.88 -26.89 -19.94
N VAL A 68 -6.45 -25.79 -20.58
CA VAL A 68 -7.27 -25.07 -21.57
C VAL A 68 -7.50 -25.94 -22.82
N LEU A 69 -6.48 -26.66 -23.30
CA LEU A 69 -6.63 -27.60 -24.42
C LEU A 69 -7.54 -28.79 -24.07
N GLY A 70 -7.45 -29.31 -22.83
CA GLY A 70 -8.37 -30.32 -22.32
C GLY A 70 -9.81 -29.80 -22.28
N LEU A 71 -10.01 -28.56 -21.83
CA LEU A 71 -11.33 -27.92 -21.81
C LEU A 71 -11.87 -27.70 -23.23
N TYR A 72 -11.03 -27.27 -24.18
CA TYR A 72 -11.37 -27.18 -25.60
C TYR A 72 -11.87 -28.52 -26.14
N ALA A 73 -11.11 -29.60 -25.92
CA ALA A 73 -11.48 -30.93 -26.37
C ALA A 73 -12.81 -31.39 -25.78
N LEU A 74 -13.07 -31.15 -24.48
CA LEU A 74 -14.33 -31.51 -23.83
C LEU A 74 -15.52 -30.72 -24.39
N VAL A 75 -15.35 -29.42 -24.64
CA VAL A 75 -16.42 -28.56 -25.22
C VAL A 75 -16.71 -28.99 -26.66
N SER A 76 -15.68 -29.21 -27.48
CA SER A 76 -15.84 -29.71 -28.85
C SER A 76 -16.48 -31.11 -28.89
N PHE A 77 -16.10 -32.01 -27.99
CA PHE A 77 -16.70 -33.34 -27.90
C PHE A 77 -18.20 -33.27 -27.57
N THR A 78 -18.60 -32.41 -26.65
CA THR A 78 -20.04 -32.23 -26.35
C THR A 78 -20.80 -31.60 -27.49
N ALA A 79 -20.20 -30.64 -28.21
CA ALA A 79 -20.82 -30.01 -29.37
C ALA A 79 -21.10 -31.04 -30.49
N LEU A 80 -20.13 -31.91 -30.76
CA LEU A 80 -20.27 -33.00 -31.73
C LEU A 80 -21.35 -34.01 -31.33
N LYS A 81 -21.40 -34.38 -30.04
CA LYS A 81 -22.40 -35.32 -29.52
C LYS A 81 -23.82 -34.75 -29.58
N ASN A 82 -23.97 -33.46 -29.33
CA ASN A 82 -25.28 -32.79 -29.26
C ASN A 82 -25.76 -32.27 -30.62
N GLY A 83 -25.00 -32.47 -31.70
CA GLY A 83 -25.39 -32.02 -33.04
C GLY A 83 -25.32 -30.50 -33.24
N TRP A 84 -24.37 -29.83 -32.58
CA TRP A 84 -24.14 -28.38 -32.65
C TRP A 84 -25.37 -27.54 -32.27
N ALA A 85 -25.68 -27.49 -30.96
CA ALA A 85 -26.68 -26.55 -30.47
C ALA A 85 -26.18 -25.09 -30.63
N TRP A 86 -27.11 -24.13 -30.64
CA TRP A 86 -26.80 -22.70 -30.81
C TRP A 86 -25.78 -22.14 -29.79
N ILE A 87 -25.70 -22.75 -28.59
CA ILE A 87 -24.79 -22.35 -27.50
C ILE A 87 -23.39 -22.97 -27.67
N ASP A 88 -23.29 -24.09 -28.40
CA ASP A 88 -22.04 -24.82 -28.56
C ASP A 88 -21.06 -24.08 -29.49
N LEU A 89 -21.56 -23.42 -30.54
CA LEU A 89 -20.73 -22.70 -31.50
C LEU A 89 -19.95 -21.53 -30.85
N PRO A 90 -20.58 -20.59 -30.12
CA PRO A 90 -19.84 -19.56 -29.37
C PRO A 90 -18.86 -20.16 -28.36
N SER A 91 -19.25 -21.22 -27.64
CA SER A 91 -18.41 -21.85 -26.61
C SER A 91 -17.13 -22.46 -27.19
N VAL A 92 -17.23 -23.16 -28.32
CA VAL A 92 -16.08 -23.72 -29.04
C VAL A 92 -15.18 -22.60 -29.59
N LEU A 93 -15.76 -21.52 -30.15
CA LEU A 93 -15.00 -20.39 -30.66
C LEU A 93 -14.23 -19.65 -29.54
N THR A 94 -14.90 -19.37 -28.42
CA THR A 94 -14.27 -18.74 -27.24
C THR A 94 -13.14 -19.60 -26.70
N MET A 95 -13.32 -20.93 -26.65
CA MET A 95 -12.28 -21.83 -26.16
C MET A 95 -11.14 -22.04 -27.17
N GLY A 96 -11.43 -21.96 -28.47
CA GLY A 96 -10.41 -21.89 -29.52
C GLY A 96 -9.54 -20.63 -29.37
N PHE A 97 -10.17 -19.48 -29.16
CA PHE A 97 -9.47 -18.22 -28.86
C PHE A 97 -8.64 -18.30 -27.57
N ALA A 98 -9.20 -18.89 -26.51
CA ALA A 98 -8.48 -19.11 -25.25
C ALA A 98 -7.26 -20.04 -25.43
N SER A 99 -7.37 -21.07 -26.28
CA SER A 99 -6.26 -21.98 -26.59
C SER A 99 -5.11 -21.25 -27.32
N VAL A 100 -5.45 -20.34 -28.24
CA VAL A 100 -4.47 -19.48 -28.91
C VAL A 100 -3.80 -18.53 -27.92
N LEU A 101 -4.57 -17.89 -27.02
CA LEU A 101 -4.01 -17.04 -25.96
C LEU A 101 -3.10 -17.83 -25.01
N ALA A 102 -3.49 -19.06 -24.65
CA ALA A 102 -2.67 -19.93 -23.81
C ALA A 102 -1.36 -20.32 -24.49
N PHE A 103 -1.38 -20.56 -25.81
CA PHE A 103 -0.18 -20.80 -26.59
C PHE A 103 0.76 -19.58 -26.55
N PHE A 104 0.23 -18.39 -26.82
CA PHE A 104 1.02 -17.15 -26.71
C PHE A 104 1.52 -16.88 -25.28
N ASN A 105 0.77 -17.25 -24.24
CA ASN A 105 1.22 -17.09 -22.86
C ASN A 105 2.50 -17.90 -22.55
N VAL A 106 2.64 -19.10 -23.13
CA VAL A 106 3.80 -19.98 -22.92
C VAL A 106 4.98 -19.63 -23.84
N PHE A 107 4.71 -19.38 -25.12
CA PHE A 107 5.76 -19.31 -26.14
C PHE A 107 6.13 -17.90 -26.59
N ALA A 108 5.33 -16.87 -26.27
CA ALA A 108 5.66 -15.50 -26.63
C ALA A 108 6.69 -14.87 -25.66
N PRO A 109 7.38 -13.79 -26.07
CA PRO A 109 8.22 -12.98 -25.18
C PRO A 109 7.42 -12.46 -23.97
N ALA A 110 8.11 -12.23 -22.85
CA ALA A 110 7.48 -11.91 -21.56
C ALA A 110 6.43 -10.78 -21.60
N ALA A 111 6.66 -9.72 -22.38
CA ALA A 111 5.71 -8.62 -22.53
C ALA A 111 4.38 -9.06 -23.16
N ILE A 112 4.44 -9.80 -24.27
CA ILE A 112 3.25 -10.33 -24.96
C ILE A 112 2.60 -11.43 -24.11
N GLY A 113 3.42 -12.31 -23.52
CA GLY A 113 2.95 -13.37 -22.64
C GLY A 113 2.17 -12.85 -21.43
N ARG A 114 2.55 -11.69 -20.86
CA ARG A 114 1.81 -11.04 -19.76
C ARG A 114 0.43 -10.58 -20.19
N VAL A 115 0.34 -9.89 -21.32
CA VAL A 115 -0.94 -9.42 -21.86
C VAL A 115 -1.83 -10.62 -22.21
N ALA A 116 -1.26 -11.64 -22.84
CA ALA A 116 -1.97 -12.89 -23.15
C ALA A 116 -2.46 -13.60 -21.88
N SER A 117 -1.65 -13.66 -20.82
CA SER A 117 -2.04 -14.25 -19.52
C SER A 117 -3.23 -13.51 -18.90
N LEU A 118 -3.23 -12.18 -18.93
CA LEU A 118 -4.35 -11.37 -18.42
C LEU A 118 -5.64 -11.65 -19.20
N HIS A 119 -5.59 -11.60 -20.53
CA HIS A 119 -6.77 -11.87 -21.36
C HIS A 119 -7.25 -13.32 -21.20
N LEU A 120 -6.33 -14.27 -21.13
CA LEU A 120 -6.66 -15.67 -20.88
C LEU A 120 -7.37 -15.84 -19.53
N THR A 121 -6.87 -15.19 -18.48
CA THR A 121 -7.52 -15.21 -17.15
C THR A 121 -8.91 -14.60 -17.22
N LEU A 122 -9.08 -13.46 -17.87
CA LEU A 122 -10.40 -12.83 -18.00
C LEU A 122 -11.40 -13.74 -18.74
N VAL A 123 -11.01 -14.31 -19.88
CA VAL A 123 -11.88 -15.20 -20.69
C VAL A 123 -12.23 -16.49 -19.94
N THR A 124 -11.25 -17.12 -19.28
CA THR A 124 -11.50 -18.37 -18.55
C THR A 124 -12.25 -18.15 -17.24
N CYS A 125 -12.04 -17.00 -16.59
CA CYS A 125 -12.80 -16.59 -15.40
C CYS A 125 -14.26 -16.25 -15.74
N THR A 126 -14.52 -15.52 -16.83
CA THR A 126 -15.90 -15.26 -17.27
C THR A 126 -16.61 -16.55 -17.64
N LEU A 127 -15.93 -17.49 -18.30
CA LEU A 127 -16.49 -18.82 -18.57
C LEU A 127 -16.80 -19.59 -17.28
N PHE A 128 -15.89 -19.59 -16.30
CA PHE A 128 -16.15 -20.19 -15.01
C PHE A 128 -17.33 -19.54 -14.30
N ALA A 129 -17.47 -18.21 -14.38
CA ALA A 129 -18.62 -17.50 -13.81
C ALA A 129 -19.96 -17.90 -14.47
N VAL A 130 -19.96 -18.12 -15.79
CA VAL A 130 -21.14 -18.64 -16.50
C VAL A 130 -21.50 -20.04 -16.03
N TYR A 131 -20.53 -20.97 -15.93
CA TYR A 131 -20.77 -22.30 -15.37
C TYR A 131 -21.19 -22.25 -13.89
N ALA A 132 -20.62 -21.33 -13.10
CA ALA A 132 -20.99 -21.15 -11.71
C ALA A 132 -22.44 -20.67 -11.58
N TYR A 133 -22.89 -19.76 -12.45
CA TYR A 133 -24.28 -19.29 -12.46
C TYR A 133 -25.26 -20.35 -12.97
N ARG A 134 -24.91 -21.08 -14.04
CA ARG A 134 -25.82 -22.07 -14.68
C ARG A 134 -25.90 -23.40 -13.94
N ASP A 135 -24.83 -23.82 -13.27
CA ASP A 135 -24.74 -25.16 -12.69
C ASP A 135 -24.42 -25.20 -11.20
N ILE A 136 -23.59 -24.29 -10.68
CA ILE A 136 -23.25 -24.26 -9.24
C ILE A 136 -24.35 -23.55 -8.43
N TRP A 137 -24.89 -22.44 -8.92
CA TRP A 137 -25.93 -21.67 -8.25
C TRP A 137 -27.23 -22.46 -8.04
N PRO A 138 -27.76 -23.21 -9.03
CA PRO A 138 -28.92 -24.06 -8.81
C PRO A 138 -28.74 -25.11 -7.72
N LEU A 139 -27.52 -25.63 -7.53
CA LEU A 139 -27.25 -26.59 -6.46
C LEU A 139 -27.38 -25.98 -5.05
N MET A 140 -27.18 -24.67 -4.95
CA MET A 140 -27.34 -23.90 -3.72
C MET A 140 -28.81 -23.61 -3.38
N THR A 141 -29.73 -23.78 -4.32
CA THR A 141 -31.17 -23.54 -4.12
C THR A 141 -31.96 -24.84 -4.08
N PHE A 142 -33.22 -24.75 -3.62
CA PHE A 142 -34.17 -25.87 -3.67
C PHE A 142 -35.03 -25.86 -4.94
N THR A 143 -35.15 -24.71 -5.59
CA THR A 143 -36.11 -24.47 -6.69
C THR A 143 -35.52 -24.69 -8.08
N LEU A 144 -34.20 -24.62 -8.22
CA LEU A 144 -33.52 -24.72 -9.51
C LEU A 144 -32.75 -26.03 -9.61
N GLU A 145 -32.64 -26.56 -10.82
CA GLU A 145 -31.74 -27.65 -11.15
C GLU A 145 -30.66 -27.16 -12.14
N PRO A 146 -29.44 -27.74 -12.14
CA PRO A 146 -28.41 -27.41 -13.12
C PRO A 146 -28.92 -27.59 -14.55
N GLU A 147 -28.78 -26.57 -15.39
CA GLU A 147 -29.25 -26.62 -16.77
C GLU A 147 -28.52 -27.69 -17.59
N ASP A 148 -27.21 -27.88 -17.35
CA ASP A 148 -26.38 -28.79 -18.13
C ASP A 148 -26.27 -30.20 -17.49
N LYS A 149 -27.20 -30.57 -16.59
CA LYS A 149 -27.23 -31.87 -15.87
C LYS A 149 -27.12 -33.09 -16.79
N GLY A 150 -27.65 -33.00 -18.01
CA GLY A 150 -27.58 -34.06 -19.03
C GLY A 150 -26.17 -34.46 -19.46
N GLN A 151 -25.16 -33.61 -19.21
CA GLN A 151 -23.75 -33.89 -19.52
C GLN A 151 -23.07 -34.77 -18.45
N GLY A 152 -23.70 -34.99 -17.29
CA GLY A 152 -23.21 -35.89 -16.25
C GLY A 152 -21.78 -35.56 -15.77
N ARG A 153 -20.88 -36.55 -15.80
CA ARG A 153 -19.48 -36.38 -15.34
C ARG A 153 -18.66 -35.39 -16.18
N ILE A 154 -19.03 -35.19 -17.45
CA ILE A 154 -18.31 -34.29 -18.35
C ILE A 154 -18.52 -32.82 -17.92
N LEU A 155 -19.70 -32.48 -17.41
CA LEU A 155 -19.98 -31.15 -16.86
C LEU A 155 -19.01 -30.80 -15.73
N TRP A 156 -18.88 -31.70 -14.77
CA TRP A 156 -18.01 -31.48 -13.61
C TRP A 156 -16.54 -31.39 -14.00
N ALA A 157 -16.09 -32.15 -15.00
CA ALA A 157 -14.75 -32.01 -15.57
C ALA A 157 -14.55 -30.62 -16.22
N LYS A 158 -15.53 -30.11 -16.97
CA LYS A 158 -15.48 -28.75 -17.55
C LYS A 158 -15.41 -27.67 -16.48
N ILE A 159 -16.25 -27.77 -15.44
CA ILE A 159 -16.25 -26.82 -14.32
C ILE A 159 -14.88 -26.84 -13.61
N ALA A 160 -14.33 -28.03 -13.35
CA ALA A 160 -13.02 -28.16 -12.70
C ALA A 160 -11.89 -27.56 -13.54
N PHE A 161 -11.87 -27.81 -14.85
CA PHE A 161 -10.87 -27.25 -15.75
C PHE A 161 -11.03 -25.73 -15.91
N ALA A 162 -12.26 -25.23 -16.00
CA ALA A 162 -12.54 -23.79 -16.04
C ALA A 162 -12.12 -23.10 -14.73
N ALA A 163 -12.42 -23.70 -13.57
CA ALA A 163 -12.01 -23.22 -12.26
C ALA A 163 -10.47 -23.16 -12.13
N PHE A 164 -9.78 -24.20 -12.61
CA PHE A 164 -8.32 -24.19 -12.60
C PHE A 164 -7.75 -23.13 -13.55
N ALA A 165 -8.22 -23.05 -14.79
CA ALA A 165 -7.67 -22.14 -15.80
C ALA A 165 -7.94 -20.66 -15.48
N GLY A 166 -9.09 -20.35 -14.88
CA GLY A 166 -9.55 -18.98 -14.62
C GLY A 166 -9.36 -18.47 -13.20
N VAL A 167 -9.30 -19.36 -12.20
CA VAL A 167 -9.18 -18.97 -10.78
C VAL A 167 -7.91 -19.54 -10.17
N VAL A 168 -7.80 -20.87 -10.03
CA VAL A 168 -6.71 -21.49 -9.26
C VAL A 168 -5.34 -21.21 -9.89
N GLY A 169 -5.15 -21.51 -11.17
CA GLY A 169 -3.89 -21.30 -11.88
C GLY A 169 -3.36 -19.86 -11.73
N PRO A 170 -4.14 -18.84 -12.12
CA PRO A 170 -3.75 -17.43 -11.95
C PRO A 170 -3.46 -17.01 -10.50
N LEU A 171 -4.12 -17.62 -9.51
CA LEU A 171 -3.88 -17.31 -8.10
C LEU A 171 -2.51 -17.78 -7.61
N PHE A 172 -2.01 -18.91 -8.14
CA PHE A 172 -0.74 -19.52 -7.76
C PHE A 172 0.42 -19.15 -8.70
N GLU A 173 0.15 -18.64 -9.90
CA GLU A 173 1.18 -18.22 -10.88
C GLU A 173 2.03 -17.06 -10.31
N PRO A 174 3.34 -17.25 -10.07
CA PRO A 174 4.24 -16.17 -9.69
C PRO A 174 4.40 -15.16 -10.83
N TYR A 175 4.59 -13.89 -10.49
CA TYR A 175 4.80 -12.86 -11.49
C TYR A 175 6.28 -12.76 -11.88
N ALA A 176 6.54 -12.63 -13.17
CA ALA A 176 7.87 -12.34 -13.67
C ALA A 176 8.30 -10.93 -13.22
N TYR A 177 9.53 -10.81 -12.73
CA TYR A 177 10.11 -9.52 -12.36
C TYR A 177 10.20 -8.60 -13.58
N ILE A 178 9.69 -7.37 -13.45
CA ILE A 178 9.78 -6.34 -14.47
C ILE A 178 10.42 -5.12 -13.82
N PRO A 179 11.63 -4.73 -14.25
CA PRO A 179 12.32 -3.60 -13.66
C PRO A 179 11.59 -2.29 -13.99
N LEU A 180 11.44 -1.42 -12.99
CA LEU A 180 10.82 -0.10 -13.19
C LEU A 180 11.66 0.81 -14.10
N ASP A 181 12.99 0.71 -14.00
CA ASP A 181 13.93 1.36 -14.92
C ASP A 181 14.72 0.28 -15.69
N PRO A 182 14.39 0.04 -16.99
CA PRO A 182 15.09 -0.95 -17.80
C PRO A 182 16.60 -0.71 -17.92
N LYS A 183 17.08 0.52 -17.66
CA LYS A 183 18.50 0.85 -17.72
C LYS A 183 19.27 0.42 -16.47
N ASN A 184 18.59 0.30 -15.33
CA ASN A 184 19.18 -0.04 -14.04
C ASN A 184 18.29 -1.06 -13.30
N PRO A 185 18.22 -2.32 -13.77
CA PRO A 185 17.46 -3.36 -13.09
C PRO A 185 18.05 -3.66 -11.71
N SER A 186 17.21 -4.02 -10.74
CA SER A 186 17.71 -4.50 -9.45
C SER A 186 18.44 -5.83 -9.64
N PRO A 187 19.66 -6.01 -9.10
CA PRO A 187 20.41 -7.25 -9.24
C PRO A 187 19.70 -8.44 -8.56
N VAL A 188 18.99 -8.17 -7.46
CA VAL A 188 18.13 -9.14 -6.77
C VAL A 188 16.75 -8.51 -6.61
N PRO A 189 15.68 -9.07 -7.22
CA PRO A 189 14.35 -8.52 -7.07
C PRO A 189 13.80 -8.80 -5.67
N ASN A 190 12.98 -7.88 -5.14
CA ASN A 190 12.28 -8.14 -3.89
C ASN A 190 11.26 -9.29 -4.11
N PRO A 191 11.15 -10.27 -3.18
CA PRO A 191 10.15 -11.33 -3.24
C PRO A 191 8.72 -10.84 -3.41
N GLU A 192 8.36 -9.67 -2.88
CA GLU A 192 7.04 -9.03 -3.07
C GLU A 192 6.71 -8.79 -4.56
N GLN A 193 7.71 -8.40 -5.37
CA GLN A 193 7.52 -8.09 -6.79
C GLN A 193 7.35 -9.35 -7.67
N THR A 194 7.67 -10.52 -7.13
CA THR A 194 7.58 -11.82 -7.85
C THR A 194 6.57 -12.79 -7.23
N ALA A 195 5.99 -12.44 -6.07
CA ALA A 195 5.01 -13.24 -5.37
C ALA A 195 3.75 -13.47 -6.22
N SER A 196 3.18 -14.68 -6.14
CA SER A 196 1.85 -14.96 -6.69
C SER A 196 0.77 -14.21 -5.91
N ILE A 197 -0.44 -14.09 -6.48
CA ILE A 197 -1.56 -13.40 -5.81
C ILE A 197 -1.80 -13.99 -4.42
N ILE A 198 -1.84 -15.33 -4.31
CA ILE A 198 -2.09 -15.97 -3.01
C ILE A 198 -0.92 -15.75 -2.04
N SER A 199 0.31 -15.82 -2.52
CA SER A 199 1.48 -15.55 -1.68
C SER A 199 1.49 -14.11 -1.16
N PHE A 200 0.99 -13.16 -1.97
CA PHE A 200 0.87 -11.77 -1.59
C PHE A 200 -0.27 -11.57 -0.57
N LEU A 201 -1.44 -12.18 -0.78
CA LEU A 201 -2.60 -12.06 0.12
C LEU A 201 -2.32 -12.62 1.52
N PHE A 202 -1.53 -13.70 1.62
CA PHE A 202 -1.16 -14.32 2.89
C PHE A 202 0.20 -13.85 3.43
N PHE A 203 0.92 -12.98 2.70
CA PHE A 203 2.29 -12.54 3.01
C PHE A 203 3.30 -13.69 3.18
N SER A 204 3.05 -14.85 2.57
CA SER A 204 3.93 -16.03 2.70
C SER A 204 5.32 -15.84 2.08
N PHE A 205 5.51 -14.80 1.27
CA PHE A 205 6.83 -14.43 0.74
C PHE A 205 7.78 -13.94 1.84
N LEU A 206 7.27 -13.55 3.01
CA LEU A 206 8.08 -13.17 4.17
C LEU A 206 8.48 -14.37 5.04
N ASP A 207 7.84 -15.53 4.88
CA ASP A 207 8.10 -16.72 5.71
C ASP A 207 9.59 -17.09 5.79
N PRO A 208 10.37 -17.09 4.68
CA PRO A 208 11.79 -17.44 4.74
C PRO A 208 12.60 -16.51 5.67
N ILE A 209 12.25 -15.22 5.69
CA ILE A 209 12.92 -14.20 6.51
C ILE A 209 12.52 -14.35 7.97
N ILE A 210 11.24 -14.61 8.24
CA ILE A 210 10.73 -14.85 9.60
C ILE A 210 11.44 -16.07 10.20
N TRP A 211 11.57 -17.15 9.43
CA TRP A 211 12.31 -18.34 9.85
C TRP A 211 13.82 -18.09 10.01
N LEU A 212 14.41 -17.23 9.18
CA LEU A 212 15.81 -16.82 9.33
C LEU A 212 16.01 -16.01 10.62
N ALA A 213 15.14 -15.04 10.87
CA ALA A 213 15.14 -14.21 12.08
C ALA A 213 14.93 -15.04 13.36
N TYR A 214 14.14 -16.11 13.29
CA TYR A 214 13.96 -17.03 14.42
C TYR A 214 15.25 -17.81 14.74
N ARG A 215 16.09 -18.09 13.74
CA ARG A 215 17.30 -18.92 13.90
C ARG A 215 18.54 -18.13 14.27
N VAL A 216 18.58 -16.84 13.96
CA VAL A 216 19.76 -15.99 14.13
C VAL A 216 19.51 -14.96 15.24
N PRO A 217 20.44 -14.75 16.19
CA PRO A 217 20.24 -13.82 17.31
C PRO A 217 20.15 -12.35 16.87
N HIS A 218 20.76 -11.99 15.75
CA HIS A 218 20.68 -10.66 15.16
C HIS A 218 20.65 -10.75 13.64
N LEU A 219 19.60 -10.20 13.04
CA LEU A 219 19.42 -10.14 11.60
C LEU A 219 20.06 -8.85 11.08
N SER A 220 21.14 -8.95 10.32
CA SER A 220 21.81 -7.78 9.73
C SER A 220 21.05 -7.22 8.52
N LEU A 221 21.26 -5.95 8.20
CA LEU A 221 20.59 -5.27 7.09
C LEU A 221 20.85 -5.96 5.74
N ASP A 222 22.04 -6.53 5.54
CA ASP A 222 22.42 -7.22 4.29
C ASP A 222 21.67 -8.54 4.08
N GLN A 223 21.05 -9.09 5.14
CA GLN A 223 20.24 -10.31 5.08
C GLN A 223 18.76 -10.01 4.80
N LEU A 224 18.35 -8.74 4.82
CA LEU A 224 17.01 -8.32 4.47
C LEU A 224 16.87 -8.20 2.95
N PRO A 225 15.68 -8.48 2.38
CA PRO A 225 15.44 -8.22 0.98
C PRO A 225 15.67 -6.74 0.64
N PRO A 226 16.18 -6.45 -0.57
CA PRO A 226 16.29 -5.08 -1.04
C PRO A 226 14.90 -4.44 -1.14
N MET A 227 14.81 -3.12 -1.03
CA MET A 227 13.54 -2.41 -1.22
C MET A 227 12.98 -2.64 -2.62
N CYS A 228 11.65 -2.63 -2.74
CA CYS A 228 10.97 -2.71 -4.03
C CYS A 228 11.36 -1.53 -4.93
N ASP A 229 11.46 -1.76 -6.25
CA ASP A 229 11.92 -0.73 -7.20
C ASP A 229 11.13 0.58 -7.11
N TYR A 230 9.83 0.50 -6.87
CA TYR A 230 8.95 1.67 -6.79
C TYR A 230 9.07 2.45 -5.47
N ASP A 231 9.69 1.90 -4.44
CA ASP A 231 9.84 2.53 -3.12
C ASP A 231 11.17 3.28 -2.96
N TYR A 232 12.12 3.13 -3.88
CA TYR A 232 13.36 3.90 -3.82
C TYR A 232 13.09 5.41 -3.96
N ALA A 233 13.72 6.22 -3.10
CA ALA A 233 13.59 7.67 -3.08
C ALA A 233 13.82 8.31 -4.46
N LYS A 234 14.83 7.86 -5.23
CA LYS A 234 15.09 8.34 -6.59
C LYS A 234 13.88 8.23 -7.52
N ASN A 235 13.11 7.15 -7.40
CA ASN A 235 11.95 6.86 -8.23
C ASN A 235 10.71 7.60 -7.71
N LEU A 236 10.55 7.67 -6.39
CA LEU A 236 9.48 8.45 -5.75
C LEU A 236 9.60 9.94 -6.06
N ILE A 237 10.81 10.51 -5.99
CA ILE A 237 11.11 11.91 -6.32
C ILE A 237 10.75 12.19 -7.78
N LYS A 238 11.27 11.39 -8.71
CA LYS A 238 10.98 11.52 -10.15
C LYS A 238 9.48 11.53 -10.45
N TRP A 239 8.72 10.71 -9.72
CA TRP A 239 7.27 10.59 -9.91
C TRP A 239 6.45 11.69 -9.21
N SER A 240 6.91 12.19 -8.05
CA SER A 240 6.14 13.08 -7.18
C SER A 240 6.46 14.57 -7.36
N TYR A 241 7.73 14.93 -7.61
CA TYR A 241 8.18 16.32 -7.66
C TYR A 241 7.47 17.18 -8.72
N PRO A 242 7.18 16.70 -9.95
CA PRO A 242 6.42 17.48 -10.92
C PRO A 242 5.03 17.94 -10.45
N ARG A 243 4.53 17.38 -9.34
CA ARG A 243 3.22 17.71 -8.75
C ARG A 243 3.31 18.35 -7.36
N LEU A 244 4.50 18.41 -6.75
CA LEU A 244 4.71 18.86 -5.37
C LEU A 244 5.73 19.99 -5.24
N ASP A 245 6.78 20.00 -6.05
CA ASP A 245 7.83 21.04 -6.01
C ASP A 245 7.56 22.12 -7.07
N LEU A 246 7.39 23.36 -6.60
CA LEU A 246 7.21 24.55 -7.43
C LEU A 246 8.34 24.68 -8.48
N PHE A 247 9.57 24.39 -8.08
CA PHE A 247 10.73 24.52 -8.95
C PHE A 247 10.87 23.37 -9.95
N ALA A 248 10.17 22.26 -9.74
CA ALA A 248 10.12 21.13 -10.65
C ALA A 248 8.89 21.18 -11.58
N GLY A 249 8.12 22.29 -11.55
CA GLY A 249 6.97 22.54 -12.43
C GLY A 249 5.60 22.34 -11.79
N ALA A 250 5.51 22.21 -10.45
CA ALA A 250 4.21 22.16 -9.77
C ALA A 250 3.55 23.55 -9.75
N GLN A 251 2.20 23.57 -9.79
CA GLN A 251 1.42 24.80 -9.64
C GLN A 251 1.43 25.29 -8.20
N GLU A 252 1.38 26.62 -8.01
CA GLU A 252 1.16 27.24 -6.70
C GLU A 252 -0.16 26.76 -6.08
N GLY A 253 -0.10 26.23 -4.86
CA GLY A 253 -1.26 25.72 -4.15
C GLY A 253 -0.91 24.93 -2.89
N ASN A 254 -1.94 24.45 -2.21
CA ASN A 254 -1.79 23.72 -0.95
C ASN A 254 -1.09 22.37 -1.16
N LEU A 255 -0.02 22.12 -0.40
CA LEU A 255 0.74 20.86 -0.43
C LEU A 255 -0.15 19.62 -0.27
N PHE A 256 -1.19 19.72 0.56
CA PHE A 256 -2.18 18.66 0.75
C PHE A 256 -2.86 18.24 -0.56
N ILE A 257 -3.27 19.19 -1.40
CA ILE A 257 -3.93 18.90 -2.68
C ILE A 257 -2.92 18.26 -3.64
N GLY A 258 -1.67 18.71 -3.61
CA GLY A 258 -0.56 18.08 -4.35
C GLY A 258 -0.39 16.62 -3.95
N LEU A 259 -0.35 16.33 -2.64
CA LEU A 259 -0.22 14.98 -2.10
C LEU A 259 -1.40 14.08 -2.47
N VAL A 260 -2.63 14.58 -2.36
CA VAL A 260 -3.83 13.84 -2.79
C VAL A 260 -3.76 13.50 -4.28
N LYS A 261 -3.29 14.44 -5.13
CA LYS A 261 -3.08 14.17 -6.56
C LYS A 261 -2.01 13.10 -6.79
N VAL A 262 -0.91 13.10 -6.04
CA VAL A 262 0.14 12.09 -6.13
C VAL A 262 -0.40 10.71 -5.72
N PHE A 263 -1.05 10.62 -4.56
CA PHE A 263 -1.56 9.36 -3.99
C PHE A 263 -2.98 8.98 -4.45
N ARG A 264 -3.53 9.59 -5.51
CA ARG A 264 -4.93 9.37 -5.93
C ARG A 264 -5.29 7.90 -6.13
N TRP A 265 -4.37 7.11 -6.67
CA TRP A 265 -4.60 5.69 -6.96
C TRP A 265 -4.54 4.83 -5.69
N PRO A 266 -3.49 4.91 -4.85
CA PRO A 266 -3.52 4.28 -3.52
C PRO A 266 -4.75 4.66 -2.68
N LEU A 267 -5.13 5.94 -2.68
CA LEU A 267 -6.33 6.41 -1.98
C LEU A 267 -7.59 5.76 -2.55
N PHE A 268 -7.76 5.75 -3.87
CA PHE A 268 -8.89 5.08 -4.52
C PHE A 268 -8.98 3.60 -4.14
N TYR A 269 -7.86 2.85 -4.20
CA TYR A 269 -7.84 1.45 -3.78
C TYR A 269 -8.23 1.27 -2.31
N GLN A 270 -7.76 2.14 -1.42
CA GLN A 270 -8.16 2.12 -0.01
C GLN A 270 -9.67 2.35 0.16
N VAL A 271 -10.26 3.31 -0.55
CA VAL A 271 -11.71 3.56 -0.52
C VAL A 271 -12.49 2.33 -0.97
N VAL A 272 -12.10 1.72 -2.09
CA VAL A 272 -12.76 0.51 -2.62
C VAL A 272 -12.71 -0.63 -1.61
N LEU A 273 -11.56 -0.86 -0.97
CA LEU A 273 -11.41 -1.89 0.05
C LEU A 273 -12.30 -1.62 1.26
N LEU A 274 -12.34 -0.38 1.75
CA LEU A 274 -13.18 0.00 2.90
C LEU A 274 -14.67 -0.20 2.63
N VAL A 275 -15.12 0.11 1.41
CA VAL A 275 -16.50 -0.11 0.96
C VAL A 275 -16.80 -1.61 0.92
N LEU A 276 -15.95 -2.39 0.25
CA LEU A 276 -16.13 -3.84 0.13
C LEU A 276 -16.17 -4.54 1.50
N MET A 277 -15.27 -4.14 2.40
CA MET A 277 -15.27 -4.63 3.78
C MET A 277 -16.57 -4.31 4.52
N ALA A 278 -17.15 -3.13 4.34
CA ALA A 278 -18.41 -2.76 5.00
C ALA A 278 -19.55 -3.69 4.59
N PHE A 279 -19.62 -4.09 3.32
CA PHE A 279 -20.61 -5.05 2.82
C PHE A 279 -20.35 -6.47 3.34
N ILE A 280 -19.12 -6.97 3.25
CA ILE A 280 -18.79 -8.34 3.68
C ILE A 280 -19.00 -8.52 5.18
N LYS A 281 -18.85 -7.46 5.97
CA LYS A 281 -19.15 -7.49 7.40
C LYS A 281 -20.61 -7.81 7.72
N LEU A 282 -21.54 -7.60 6.78
CA LEU A 282 -22.94 -8.02 6.90
C LEU A 282 -23.16 -9.50 6.58
N ALA A 283 -22.20 -10.23 6.02
CA ALA A 283 -22.35 -11.64 5.65
C ALA A 283 -22.73 -12.50 6.85
N THR A 284 -22.05 -12.34 7.99
CA THR A 284 -22.34 -13.08 9.23
C THR A 284 -23.74 -12.82 9.77
N PRO A 285 -24.18 -11.57 10.03
CA PRO A 285 -25.53 -11.33 10.54
C PRO A 285 -26.63 -11.73 9.55
N ILE A 286 -26.44 -11.55 8.24
CA ILE A 286 -27.39 -12.03 7.22
C ILE A 286 -27.48 -13.57 7.25
N GLY A 287 -26.33 -14.25 7.26
CA GLY A 287 -26.28 -15.72 7.29
C GLY A 287 -26.94 -16.28 8.55
N THR A 288 -26.68 -15.69 9.72
CA THR A 288 -27.31 -16.10 10.98
C THR A 288 -28.82 -15.90 10.95
N ASN A 289 -29.30 -14.73 10.50
CA ASN A 289 -30.73 -14.45 10.40
C ASN A 289 -31.45 -15.44 9.47
N ARG A 290 -30.87 -15.74 8.30
CA ARG A 290 -31.45 -16.68 7.34
C ARG A 290 -31.44 -18.12 7.85
N LEU A 291 -30.41 -18.51 8.59
CA LEU A 291 -30.34 -19.84 9.20
C LEU A 291 -31.35 -20.00 10.33
N LEU A 292 -31.52 -19.00 11.18
CA LEU A 292 -32.53 -19.02 12.25
C LEU A 292 -33.94 -19.09 11.67
N ASN A 293 -34.24 -18.28 10.66
CA ASN A 293 -35.54 -18.31 9.99
C ASN A 293 -35.83 -19.69 9.37
N TYR A 294 -34.82 -20.33 8.75
CA TYR A 294 -34.95 -21.70 8.25
C TYR A 294 -35.30 -22.70 9.37
N LEU A 295 -34.65 -22.57 10.55
CA LEU A 295 -34.91 -23.46 11.69
C LEU A 295 -36.29 -23.22 12.32
N GLU A 296 -36.75 -21.97 12.39
CA GLU A 296 -38.05 -21.60 12.94
C GLU A 296 -39.22 -22.10 12.08
N GLN A 297 -39.09 -21.99 10.75
CA GLN A 297 -40.14 -22.37 9.80
C GLN A 297 -40.05 -23.84 9.36
N GLY A 298 -39.13 -24.63 9.92
CA GLY A 298 -38.91 -26.02 9.50
C GLY A 298 -38.52 -26.18 8.03
N GLY A 299 -37.96 -25.12 7.42
CA GLY A 299 -37.61 -25.06 6.00
C GLY A 299 -38.73 -24.70 5.02
N GLU A 300 -39.92 -24.35 5.50
CA GLU A 300 -41.02 -23.89 4.64
C GLU A 300 -40.68 -22.55 3.97
N GLY A 301 -40.82 -22.43 2.64
CA GLY A 301 -40.53 -21.19 1.90
C GLY A 301 -39.03 -20.88 1.68
N ALA A 302 -38.12 -21.76 2.08
CA ALA A 302 -36.68 -21.54 1.91
C ALA A 302 -36.22 -21.70 0.45
N LEU A 303 -35.68 -20.62 -0.14
CA LEU A 303 -35.12 -20.65 -1.50
C LEU A 303 -33.70 -21.23 -1.55
N VAL A 304 -32.87 -20.88 -0.56
CA VAL A 304 -31.45 -21.22 -0.50
C VAL A 304 -31.22 -22.27 0.59
N LYS A 305 -30.39 -23.26 0.31
CA LYS A 305 -30.07 -24.35 1.23
C LYS A 305 -29.26 -23.87 2.44
N PRO A 306 -29.45 -24.45 3.64
CA PRO A 306 -28.80 -23.99 4.87
C PRO A 306 -27.26 -23.99 4.82
N TRP A 307 -26.65 -24.97 4.15
CA TRP A 307 -25.19 -25.09 4.06
C TRP A 307 -24.53 -23.87 3.40
N VAL A 308 -25.24 -23.15 2.53
CA VAL A 308 -24.76 -21.93 1.89
C VAL A 308 -24.60 -20.82 2.92
N TRP A 309 -25.58 -20.67 3.81
CA TRP A 309 -25.52 -19.68 4.90
C TRP A 309 -24.42 -20.04 5.90
N ILE A 310 -24.21 -21.33 6.18
CA ILE A 310 -23.09 -21.80 7.02
C ILE A 310 -21.74 -21.42 6.40
N ILE A 311 -21.55 -21.67 5.10
CA ILE A 311 -20.33 -21.25 4.38
C ILE A 311 -20.21 -19.73 4.38
N CYS A 312 -21.29 -18.97 4.20
CA CYS A 312 -21.29 -17.52 4.25
C CYS A 312 -20.83 -16.99 5.62
N ILE A 313 -21.31 -17.59 6.72
CA ILE A 313 -20.89 -17.26 8.09
C ILE A 313 -19.39 -17.54 8.29
N ALA A 314 -18.87 -18.65 7.77
CA ALA A 314 -17.47 -19.01 7.90
C ALA A 314 -16.53 -18.17 7.01
N THR A 315 -16.93 -17.93 5.76
CA THR A 315 -16.10 -17.23 4.77
C THR A 315 -16.14 -15.72 4.90
N GLY A 316 -17.24 -15.13 5.37
CA GLY A 316 -17.36 -13.68 5.57
C GLY A 316 -16.23 -13.07 6.40
N PRO A 317 -15.97 -13.56 7.63
CA PRO A 317 -14.86 -13.09 8.46
C PRO A 317 -13.49 -13.30 7.82
N LEU A 318 -13.28 -14.42 7.11
CA LEU A 318 -12.02 -14.71 6.43
C LEU A 318 -11.74 -13.68 5.32
N ILE A 319 -12.72 -13.44 4.45
CA ILE A 319 -12.59 -12.45 3.36
C ILE A 319 -12.42 -11.05 3.96
N ASN A 320 -13.19 -10.68 4.99
CA ASN A 320 -13.05 -9.39 5.66
C ASN A 320 -11.63 -9.21 6.25
N THR A 321 -11.03 -10.27 6.78
CA THR A 321 -9.66 -10.23 7.32
C THR A 321 -8.64 -10.00 6.22
N ILE A 322 -8.75 -10.71 5.10
CA ILE A 322 -7.87 -10.53 3.94
C ILE A 322 -7.95 -9.08 3.43
N LEU A 323 -9.16 -8.53 3.28
CA LEU A 323 -9.35 -7.14 2.85
C LEU A 323 -8.80 -6.12 3.84
N PHE A 324 -8.96 -6.37 5.15
CA PHE A 324 -8.40 -5.50 6.18
C PHE A 324 -6.87 -5.48 6.11
N GLN A 325 -6.23 -6.63 5.92
CA GLN A 325 -4.77 -6.67 5.78
C GLN A 325 -4.28 -6.02 4.49
N LEU A 326 -5.01 -6.18 3.39
CA LEU A 326 -4.70 -5.48 2.15
C LEU A 326 -4.84 -3.95 2.31
N TYR A 327 -5.88 -3.49 3.01
CA TYR A 327 -6.02 -2.07 3.37
C TYR A 327 -4.84 -1.60 4.21
N ASN A 328 -4.46 -2.37 5.24
CA ASN A 328 -3.32 -2.03 6.10
C ASN A 328 -2.01 -1.99 5.34
N HIS A 329 -1.78 -2.90 4.40
CA HIS A 329 -0.59 -2.91 3.57
C HIS A 329 -0.53 -1.69 2.65
N VAL A 330 -1.58 -1.41 1.88
CA VAL A 330 -1.62 -0.24 0.97
C VAL A 330 -1.52 1.07 1.74
N SER A 331 -2.16 1.16 2.91
CA SER A 331 -2.11 2.33 3.78
C SER A 331 -0.73 2.53 4.41
N ALA A 332 -0.06 1.46 4.87
CA ALA A 332 1.31 1.53 5.39
C ALA A 332 2.31 1.91 4.30
N ALA A 333 2.22 1.31 3.11
CA ALA A 333 3.09 1.64 1.99
C ALA A 333 2.92 3.11 1.56
N SER A 334 1.68 3.62 1.53
CA SER A 334 1.42 5.03 1.21
C SER A 334 2.03 5.97 2.25
N LEU A 335 2.01 5.58 3.52
CA LEU A 335 2.60 6.33 4.64
C LEU A 335 4.12 6.45 4.51
N VAL A 336 4.81 5.33 4.31
CA VAL A 336 6.29 5.30 4.20
C VAL A 336 6.75 6.08 2.97
N ARG A 337 6.02 5.97 1.85
CA ARG A 337 6.30 6.78 0.65
C ARG A 337 6.09 8.26 0.91
N LEU A 338 5.03 8.63 1.62
CA LEU A 338 4.76 10.01 2.00
C LEU A 338 5.90 10.58 2.86
N GLU A 339 6.36 9.81 3.85
CA GLU A 339 7.47 10.17 4.72
C GLU A 339 8.77 10.40 3.93
N SER A 340 9.10 9.49 3.00
CA SER A 340 10.26 9.61 2.13
C SER A 340 10.17 10.85 1.22
N ILE A 341 9.00 11.11 0.63
CA ILE A 341 8.79 12.27 -0.26
C ILE A 341 8.89 13.59 0.50
N ILE A 342 8.21 13.71 1.65
CA ILE A 342 8.25 14.95 2.45
C ILE A 342 9.66 15.20 2.96
N THR A 343 10.34 14.18 3.48
CA THR A 343 11.73 14.30 3.96
C THR A 343 12.65 14.77 2.84
N SER A 344 12.52 14.19 1.64
CA SER A 344 13.32 14.59 0.47
C SER A 344 13.04 16.04 0.05
N LEU A 345 11.77 16.44 0.04
CA LEU A 345 11.34 17.79 -0.36
C LEU A 345 11.83 18.84 0.64
N VAL A 346 11.73 18.56 1.94
CA VAL A 346 12.25 19.44 3.00
C VAL A 346 13.78 19.54 2.93
N PHE A 347 14.47 18.42 2.67
CA PHE A 347 15.92 18.40 2.50
C PHE A 347 16.39 19.22 1.30
N ASP A 348 15.77 19.04 0.12
CA ASP A 348 16.09 19.82 -1.07
C ASP A 348 15.79 21.30 -0.88
N HIS A 349 14.70 21.63 -0.19
CA HIS A 349 14.39 23.01 0.17
C HIS A 349 15.43 23.61 1.11
N ALA A 350 15.85 22.85 2.13
CA ALA A 350 16.90 23.26 3.07
C ALA A 350 18.25 23.51 2.36
N LEU A 351 18.64 22.63 1.44
CA LEU A 351 19.84 22.79 0.62
C LEU A 351 19.78 24.06 -0.24
N ARG A 352 18.64 24.35 -0.86
CA ARG A 352 18.46 25.56 -1.68
C ARG A 352 18.54 26.84 -0.84
N ILE A 353 17.94 26.84 0.35
CA ILE A 353 18.02 28.00 1.25
C ILE A 353 19.47 28.23 1.68
N ARG A 354 20.19 27.16 2.05
CA ARG A 354 21.58 27.25 2.45
C ARG A 354 22.47 27.75 1.31
N LEU A 355 22.32 27.20 0.10
CA LEU A 355 23.07 27.64 -1.07
C LEU A 355 22.82 29.12 -1.37
N LYS A 356 21.55 29.56 -1.30
CA LYS A 356 21.21 30.97 -1.50
C LYS A 356 21.85 31.88 -0.45
N ALA A 357 21.89 31.44 0.81
CA ALA A 357 22.54 32.17 1.89
C ALA A 357 24.07 32.27 1.68
N GLU A 358 24.71 31.17 1.29
CA GLU A 358 26.15 31.14 0.99
C GLU A 358 26.50 32.03 -0.23
N VAL A 359 25.66 32.05 -1.27
CA VAL A 359 25.83 32.95 -2.44
C VAL A 359 25.63 34.42 -2.07
N SER A 360 24.65 34.74 -1.22
CA SER A 360 24.45 36.12 -0.75
C SER A 360 25.58 36.63 0.15
N ASP A 361 26.21 35.73 0.92
CA ASP A 361 27.37 36.07 1.74
C ASP A 361 28.65 36.22 0.89
N ALA A 362 28.77 35.47 -0.22
CA ALA A 362 29.91 35.52 -1.13
C ALA A 362 29.93 36.77 -2.03
N TYR A 363 28.77 37.38 -2.30
CA TYR A 363 28.63 38.62 -3.06
C TYR A 363 27.70 39.59 -2.34
N PRO A 364 28.19 40.36 -1.35
CA PRO A 364 27.42 41.44 -0.77
C PRO A 364 27.05 42.41 -1.90
N ALA A 365 25.75 42.73 -2.04
CA ALA A 365 25.30 43.75 -2.99
C ALA A 365 26.05 45.08 -2.70
N PRO A 366 26.45 45.85 -3.73
CA PRO A 366 27.08 47.14 -3.49
C PRO A 366 26.11 48.03 -2.71
N ALA A 367 26.60 48.63 -1.63
CA ALA A 367 25.85 49.57 -0.83
C ALA A 367 25.32 50.68 -1.74
N VAL A 368 24.00 50.77 -1.88
CA VAL A 368 23.36 51.93 -2.48
C VAL A 368 23.57 53.06 -1.47
N GLU A 369 24.51 53.95 -1.75
CA GLU A 369 24.64 55.23 -1.06
C GLU A 369 23.36 56.03 -1.30
N GLU A 370 22.57 56.20 -0.24
CA GLU A 370 21.55 57.26 -0.20
C GLU A 370 22.25 58.61 -0.28
N ASN A 371 22.00 59.36 -1.35
CA ASN A 371 22.38 60.77 -1.44
C ASN A 371 21.12 61.63 -1.59
N PRO A 372 20.96 62.73 -0.82
CA PRO A 372 19.73 63.52 -0.77
C PRO A 372 19.67 64.60 -1.86
N SER A 373 18.47 64.71 -2.48
CA SER A 373 17.82 65.89 -3.13
C SER A 373 18.53 66.52 -4.36
N VAL A 374 17.92 67.07 -5.42
CA VAL A 374 16.65 67.82 -5.72
C VAL A 374 16.47 67.90 -7.29
N PRO A 375 15.48 68.59 -7.94
CA PRO A 375 14.12 68.17 -8.39
C PRO A 375 13.81 68.31 -9.92
N PHE A 376 12.52 68.12 -10.30
CA PHE A 376 11.83 68.43 -11.60
C PHE A 376 12.16 67.50 -12.80
N SER A 377 11.25 67.06 -13.69
CA SER A 377 9.84 67.40 -13.99
C SER A 377 9.19 66.37 -14.92
N ASP A 378 7.87 66.19 -14.77
CA ASP A 378 6.83 65.88 -15.77
C ASP A 378 7.12 64.96 -16.97
N ALA A 379 6.33 63.88 -17.09
CA ALA A 379 5.13 63.89 -17.93
C ALA A 379 4.49 62.49 -18.04
N GLY A 380 3.17 62.42 -17.81
CA GLY A 380 2.32 61.39 -18.43
C GLY A 380 1.71 60.33 -17.51
N SER A 381 0.81 60.74 -16.60
CA SER A 381 -0.47 60.03 -16.45
C SER A 381 -1.38 60.52 -17.61
N PRO A 382 -2.37 59.76 -18.12
CA PRO A 382 -3.52 59.34 -17.31
C PRO A 382 -4.06 57.95 -17.77
N ASP A 383 -5.06 57.30 -17.19
CA ASP A 383 -6.03 57.72 -16.21
C ASP A 383 -6.74 56.50 -15.61
N SER A 384 -7.26 56.72 -14.41
CA SER A 384 -8.60 56.34 -13.96
C SER A 384 -9.02 54.86 -13.87
N GLY A 385 -9.09 54.44 -12.61
CA GLY A 385 -10.38 54.38 -11.92
C GLY A 385 -10.93 52.96 -11.71
N SER A 386 -11.50 52.61 -10.57
CA SER A 386 -11.79 53.35 -9.34
C SER A 386 -12.34 52.34 -8.33
N THR A 387 -11.95 52.53 -7.05
CA THR A 387 -12.85 52.52 -5.87
C THR A 387 -13.55 51.20 -5.49
N SER A 388 -13.66 50.79 -4.22
CA SER A 388 -13.41 51.47 -2.94
C SER A 388 -13.75 50.51 -1.80
N ALA A 389 -12.99 50.66 -0.69
CA ALA A 389 -13.41 50.61 0.73
C ALA A 389 -14.01 49.28 1.26
N GLU A 390 -13.79 48.86 2.51
CA GLU A 390 -13.65 49.60 3.76
C GLU A 390 -12.65 48.94 4.73
N ASP A 391 -12.13 49.78 5.62
CA ASP A 391 -11.32 49.49 6.82
C ASP A 391 -12.06 48.59 7.83
N ASP A 392 -11.30 47.88 8.67
CA ASP A 392 -11.42 48.05 10.13
C ASP A 392 -10.23 47.45 10.86
N ASP A 393 -9.66 48.28 11.73
CA ASP A 393 -8.69 47.99 12.79
C ASP A 393 -9.24 46.95 13.78
N GLU A 394 -8.37 46.13 14.38
CA GLU A 394 -8.17 46.14 15.83
C GLU A 394 -7.03 45.21 16.29
N ARG A 395 -6.30 45.73 17.27
CA ARG A 395 -5.19 45.14 18.01
C ARG A 395 -5.71 44.12 19.02
N GLU A 396 -4.92 43.09 19.37
CA GLU A 396 -4.27 43.05 20.69
C GLU A 396 -3.47 41.76 20.94
N ASP A 397 -2.49 41.98 21.80
CA ASP A 397 -1.38 41.17 22.27
C ASP A 397 -1.82 39.97 23.14
N SER A 398 -0.99 38.94 23.23
CA SER A 398 -0.51 38.42 24.53
C SER A 398 0.26 37.11 24.38
N SER A 399 1.55 37.22 24.68
CA SER A 399 2.44 36.14 25.08
C SER A 399 2.01 35.50 26.42
N ALA A 400 2.26 34.20 26.59
CA ALA A 400 2.57 33.64 27.91
C ALA A 400 3.48 32.40 27.78
N ALA A 401 4.66 32.52 28.37
CA ALA A 401 5.76 31.57 28.42
C ALA A 401 5.53 30.42 29.42
N HIS A 402 6.22 29.28 29.24
CA HIS A 402 7.23 28.81 30.22
C HIS A 402 8.06 27.63 29.72
N SER A 403 9.37 27.77 29.92
CA SER A 403 10.46 26.83 29.67
C SER A 403 10.61 25.79 30.79
N ARG A 404 11.18 24.62 30.47
CA ARG A 404 12.46 24.07 31.02
C ARG A 404 12.54 22.54 30.87
N SER A 405 13.65 22.06 30.31
CA SER A 405 14.52 21.12 31.04
C SER A 405 15.95 21.16 30.48
N THR A 406 16.88 21.47 31.37
CA THR A 406 18.34 21.19 31.36
C THR A 406 18.56 19.74 31.87
N THR A 407 19.68 19.01 31.80
CA THR A 407 21.16 19.22 31.93
C THR A 407 21.88 17.96 31.36
N LEU A 408 23.14 17.98 30.89
CA LEU A 408 24.45 17.81 31.57
C LEU A 408 25.56 17.90 30.47
N ALA A 409 26.83 18.28 30.65
CA ALA A 409 27.67 18.72 31.77
C ALA A 409 29.02 19.27 31.23
N SER A 410 29.76 19.95 32.13
CA SER A 410 31.23 20.19 32.21
C SER A 410 31.68 21.62 31.90
N THR A 411 32.62 22.30 32.57
CA THR A 411 33.33 22.26 33.89
C THR A 411 34.20 23.54 33.92
N SER A 412 34.57 24.04 35.11
CA SER A 412 35.59 25.07 35.48
C SER A 412 35.11 26.55 35.53
N THR A 413 34.99 27.23 36.69
CA THR A 413 35.98 27.75 37.70
C THR A 413 36.95 28.77 37.06
N THR A 414 37.13 30.05 37.46
CA THR A 414 37.21 30.70 38.80
C THR A 414 37.29 32.25 38.64
N ALA A 415 36.69 33.01 39.59
CA ALA A 415 37.05 34.34 40.18
C ALA A 415 37.45 35.56 39.30
N THR A 416 37.30 36.84 39.64
CA THR A 416 36.58 37.69 40.62
C THR A 416 37.00 39.13 40.25
N LYS A 417 36.07 40.10 40.19
CA LYS A 417 36.16 41.50 40.70
C LYS A 417 35.07 42.42 40.12
N THR A 418 34.41 43.15 41.01
CA THR A 418 33.58 44.38 40.83
C THR A 418 34.32 45.50 41.61
N PRO A 419 34.06 46.82 41.50
CA PRO A 419 32.94 47.51 40.84
C PRO A 419 33.27 48.81 40.05
N ALA A 420 32.21 49.35 39.42
CA ALA A 420 31.84 50.78 39.31
C ALA A 420 31.87 51.48 37.93
N ALA A 421 30.75 52.19 37.73
CA ALA A 421 30.51 53.41 36.95
C ALA A 421 30.15 53.30 35.45
N LYS A 422 28.98 53.92 35.18
CA LYS A 422 28.24 54.09 33.92
C LYS A 422 29.01 54.96 32.91
N GLU A 423 28.85 54.67 31.62
CA GLU A 423 28.17 55.56 30.66
C GLU A 423 28.25 55.01 29.22
N GLY A 424 27.10 55.05 28.53
CA GLY A 424 27.03 55.47 27.14
C GLY A 424 27.48 54.53 26.02
N THR A 425 26.48 53.95 25.35
CA THR A 425 26.40 53.80 23.87
C THR A 425 27.29 52.76 23.19
N LYS A 426 26.68 51.64 22.82
CA LYS A 426 26.46 51.18 21.43
C LYS A 426 25.88 49.77 21.49
N GLU A 427 24.62 49.64 21.12
CA GLU A 427 24.07 48.34 20.71
C GLU A 427 24.95 47.82 19.58
N ILE A 428 25.71 46.76 19.88
CA ILE A 428 26.28 45.92 18.85
C ILE A 428 25.09 45.19 18.27
N GLU A 429 24.59 45.69 17.14
CA GLU A 429 23.75 44.94 16.23
C GLU A 429 24.33 43.52 16.09
N LYS A 430 23.61 42.55 16.63
CA LYS A 430 23.83 41.16 16.24
C LYS A 430 23.46 41.08 14.76
N GLY A 431 24.49 41.09 13.91
CA GLY A 431 24.38 40.73 12.51
C GLY A 431 23.69 39.36 12.30
N PRO A 432 23.38 39.00 11.04
CA PRO A 432 22.29 38.09 10.63
C PRO A 432 22.47 36.59 10.95
N LYS A 433 23.16 36.20 12.03
CA LYS A 433 23.35 34.80 12.43
C LYS A 433 22.14 34.18 13.15
N ALA A 434 21.25 34.97 13.73
CA ALA A 434 20.08 34.45 14.46
C ALA A 434 18.96 33.88 13.57
N LYS A 435 18.97 34.13 12.25
CA LYS A 435 17.98 33.56 11.32
C LYS A 435 18.30 32.12 10.89
N GLY A 436 19.59 31.75 10.80
CA GLY A 436 20.02 30.41 10.36
C GLY A 436 19.68 29.31 11.37
N ASP A 437 20.03 29.51 12.64
CA ASP A 437 19.80 28.51 13.70
C ASP A 437 18.30 28.26 13.95
N ASN A 438 17.49 29.31 13.90
CA ASN A 438 16.03 29.20 14.00
C ASN A 438 15.41 28.46 12.81
N LEU A 439 16.01 28.55 11.62
CA LEU A 439 15.54 27.85 10.44
C LEU A 439 15.85 26.35 10.50
N ILE A 440 17.06 25.99 10.96
CA ILE A 440 17.48 24.60 11.18
C ILE A 440 16.57 23.94 12.22
N GLY A 441 16.26 24.63 13.32
CA GLY A 441 15.31 24.15 14.33
C GLY A 441 13.91 23.91 13.76
N LYS A 442 13.41 24.84 12.94
CA LYS A 442 12.10 24.67 12.25
C LYS A 442 12.10 23.50 11.28
N ILE A 443 13.16 23.33 10.49
CA ILE A 443 13.30 22.20 9.55
C ILE A 443 13.32 20.87 10.33
N ASN A 444 14.07 20.81 11.43
CA ASN A 444 14.09 19.62 12.26
C ASN A 444 12.71 19.29 12.85
N ASN A 445 11.94 20.31 13.30
CA ASN A 445 10.57 20.09 13.78
C ASN A 445 9.63 19.59 12.68
N LEU A 446 9.77 20.13 11.45
CA LEU A 446 8.98 19.71 10.29
C LEU A 446 9.22 18.24 9.95
N VAL A 447 10.47 17.79 9.92
CA VAL A 447 10.85 16.40 9.58
C VAL A 447 10.52 15.42 10.72
N THR A 448 10.50 15.88 11.98
CA THR A 448 10.25 15.02 13.14
C THR A 448 8.80 15.07 13.60
N SER A 449 8.43 16.08 14.39
CA SER A 449 7.13 16.19 15.05
C SER A 449 5.98 16.31 14.05
N ASP A 450 6.10 17.20 13.05
CA ASP A 450 4.99 17.47 12.14
C ASP A 450 4.74 16.29 11.18
N LEU A 451 5.81 15.66 10.68
CA LEU A 451 5.71 14.44 9.89
C LEU A 451 5.14 13.28 10.71
N SER A 452 5.53 13.15 11.98
CA SER A 452 4.94 12.16 12.90
C SER A 452 3.45 12.39 13.14
N ASN A 453 3.00 13.65 13.20
CA ASN A 453 1.58 13.96 13.34
C ASN A 453 0.78 13.61 12.07
N ILE A 454 1.34 13.89 10.89
CA ILE A 454 0.74 13.50 9.61
C ILE A 454 0.61 11.98 9.51
N THR A 455 1.65 11.24 9.92
CA THR A 455 1.64 9.79 9.87
C THR A 455 0.67 9.17 10.89
N ALA A 456 0.51 9.77 12.07
CA ALA A 456 -0.52 9.36 13.03
C ALA A 456 -1.95 9.56 12.50
N GLY A 457 -2.16 10.50 11.57
CA GLY A 457 -3.45 10.77 10.93
C GLY A 457 -3.89 9.73 9.89
N ARG A 458 -3.11 8.67 9.65
CA ARG A 458 -3.31 7.64 8.60
C ARG A 458 -4.73 7.07 8.50
N ASP A 459 -5.41 6.87 9.63
CA ASP A 459 -6.71 6.18 9.68
C ASP A 459 -7.90 7.09 9.36
N PHE A 460 -7.68 8.34 8.94
CA PHE A 460 -8.76 9.29 8.64
C PHE A 460 -9.76 8.73 7.60
N LEU A 461 -9.28 8.04 6.56
CA LEU A 461 -10.16 7.45 5.55
C LEU A 461 -11.11 6.40 6.11
N TYR A 462 -10.61 5.58 7.05
CA TYR A 462 -11.44 4.56 7.71
C TYR A 462 -12.58 5.22 8.48
N LEU A 463 -12.28 6.29 9.23
CA LEU A 463 -13.24 7.02 10.03
C LEU A 463 -14.31 7.70 9.17
N TRP A 464 -13.92 8.38 8.09
CA TRP A 464 -14.85 9.15 7.28
C TRP A 464 -15.66 8.33 6.27
N ILE A 465 -15.17 7.16 5.86
CA ILE A 465 -15.83 6.35 4.82
C ILE A 465 -16.45 5.09 5.41
N SER A 466 -15.64 4.27 6.09
CA SER A 466 -16.09 2.95 6.54
C SER A 466 -17.07 3.06 7.71
N ALA A 467 -16.83 3.96 8.66
CA ALA A 467 -17.70 4.06 9.83
C ALA A 467 -19.14 4.52 9.48
N PRO A 468 -19.37 5.62 8.72
CA PRO A 468 -20.73 6.01 8.32
C PRO A 468 -21.40 4.95 7.47
N LEU A 469 -20.69 4.37 6.49
CA LEU A 469 -21.24 3.33 5.63
C LEU A 469 -21.70 2.11 6.43
N ARG A 470 -20.91 1.66 7.42
CA ARG A 470 -21.28 0.54 8.29
C ARG A 470 -22.47 0.86 9.17
N VAL A 471 -22.58 2.07 9.70
CA VAL A 471 -23.74 2.50 10.50
C VAL A 471 -24.99 2.45 9.62
N VAL A 472 -24.96 3.03 8.42
CA VAL A 472 -26.08 3.01 7.48
C VAL A 472 -26.47 1.59 7.10
N LEU A 473 -25.51 0.77 6.67
CA LEU A 473 -25.76 -0.62 6.25
C LEU A 473 -26.33 -1.47 7.40
N SER A 474 -25.78 -1.33 8.61
CA SER A 474 -26.27 -2.05 9.79
C SER A 474 -27.66 -1.57 10.20
N MET A 475 -27.93 -0.27 10.09
CA MET A 475 -29.24 0.31 10.41
C MET A 475 -30.32 -0.16 9.43
N LEU A 476 -30.00 -0.20 8.13
CA LEU A 476 -30.90 -0.75 7.11
C LEU A 476 -31.22 -2.22 7.38
N PHE A 477 -30.20 -3.02 7.69
CA PHE A 477 -30.39 -4.44 8.03
C PHE A 477 -31.24 -4.61 9.29
N LEU A 478 -30.97 -3.82 10.34
CA LEU A 478 -31.71 -3.89 11.60
C LEU A 478 -33.17 -3.45 11.42
N TYR A 479 -33.44 -2.43 10.61
CA TYR A 479 -34.80 -1.99 10.30
C TYR A 479 -35.60 -3.09 9.58
N VAL A 480 -34.97 -3.86 8.69
CA VAL A 480 -35.63 -5.01 8.03
C VAL A 480 -36.03 -6.09 9.03
N ILE A 481 -35.27 -6.29 10.11
CA ILE A 481 -35.56 -7.32 11.13
C ILE A 481 -36.55 -6.83 12.19
N LEU A 482 -36.34 -5.63 12.72
CA LEU A 482 -36.96 -5.11 13.96
C LEU A 482 -37.93 -3.93 13.72
N GLY A 483 -37.99 -3.39 12.51
CA GLY A 483 -38.79 -2.23 12.16
C GLY A 483 -38.40 -0.98 12.96
N TRP A 484 -39.40 -0.20 13.39
CA TRP A 484 -39.22 1.08 14.08
C TRP A 484 -38.42 0.99 15.40
N SER A 485 -38.44 -0.16 16.07
CA SER A 485 -37.73 -0.36 17.34
C SER A 485 -36.20 -0.21 17.20
N ALA A 486 -35.65 -0.45 16.00
CA ALA A 486 -34.23 -0.24 15.71
C ALA A 486 -33.76 1.21 15.98
N PHE A 487 -34.62 2.20 15.72
CA PHE A 487 -34.27 3.61 15.90
C PHE A 487 -34.19 4.03 17.37
N VAL A 488 -34.94 3.36 18.25
CA VAL A 488 -34.84 3.59 19.70
C VAL A 488 -33.44 3.22 20.21
N GLY A 489 -32.91 2.08 19.75
CA GLY A 489 -31.54 1.65 20.06
C GLY A 489 -30.50 2.64 19.53
N LEU A 490 -30.67 3.14 18.30
CA LEU A 490 -29.80 4.17 17.73
C LEU A 490 -29.82 5.47 18.55
N ALA A 491 -31.01 5.92 18.98
CA ALA A 491 -31.16 7.12 19.79
C ALA A 491 -30.39 6.99 21.12
N VAL A 492 -30.52 5.84 21.79
CA VAL A 492 -29.76 5.55 23.03
C VAL A 492 -28.25 5.55 22.77
N MET A 493 -27.78 4.95 21.68
CA MET A 493 -26.36 4.97 21.32
C MET A 493 -25.84 6.39 21.08
N VAL A 494 -26.60 7.23 20.37
CA VAL A 494 -26.24 8.64 20.13
C VAL A 494 -26.22 9.44 21.43
N SER A 495 -27.21 9.25 22.31
CA SER A 495 -27.24 9.89 23.63
C SER A 495 -26.06 9.49 24.52
N LEU A 496 -25.53 8.26 24.37
CA LEU A 496 -24.37 7.77 25.12
C LEU A 496 -23.02 8.07 24.46
N PHE A 497 -22.99 8.54 23.22
CA PHE A 497 -21.77 8.93 22.51
C PHE A 497 -20.85 9.91 23.27
N PRO A 498 -21.33 10.92 24.01
CA PRO A 498 -20.45 11.82 24.76
C PRO A 498 -19.81 11.18 26.00
N VAL A 499 -20.34 10.07 26.51
CA VAL A 499 -19.86 9.46 27.76
C VAL A 499 -18.41 8.96 27.64
N PRO A 500 -18.02 8.16 26.63
CA PRO A 500 -16.63 7.78 26.43
C PRO A 500 -15.68 8.98 26.26
N ALA A 501 -16.12 10.04 25.57
CA ALA A 501 -15.30 11.24 25.37
C ALA A 501 -15.05 11.97 26.69
N TRP A 502 -16.07 12.08 27.54
CA TRP A 502 -15.95 12.62 28.89
C TRP A 502 -14.99 11.79 29.74
N VAL A 503 -15.14 10.45 29.76
CA VAL A 503 -14.22 9.55 30.48
C VAL A 503 -12.78 9.70 29.99
N ALA A 504 -12.55 9.79 28.68
CA ALA A 504 -11.22 10.01 28.11
C ALA A 504 -10.59 11.34 28.56
N SER A 505 -11.40 12.40 28.71
CA SER A 505 -10.94 13.68 29.27
C SER A 505 -10.47 13.52 30.73
N LEU A 506 -11.23 12.81 31.56
CA LEU A 506 -10.86 12.53 32.95
C LEU A 506 -9.57 11.68 33.03
N MET A 507 -9.43 10.68 32.15
CA MET A 507 -8.21 9.88 32.04
C MET A 507 -7.00 10.75 31.71
N ARG A 508 -7.12 11.70 30.77
CA ARG A 508 -6.04 12.63 30.42
C ARG A 508 -5.61 13.51 31.60
N VAL A 509 -6.57 14.04 32.37
CA VAL A 509 -6.27 14.83 33.57
C VAL A 509 -5.49 13.99 34.60
N THR A 510 -5.97 12.77 34.86
CA THR A 510 -5.33 11.86 35.81
C THR A 510 -3.93 11.44 35.35
N GLN A 511 -3.76 11.15 34.05
CA GLN A 511 -2.46 10.83 33.47
C GLN A 511 -1.47 11.99 33.59
N LYS A 512 -1.93 13.23 33.38
CA LYS A 512 -1.11 14.43 33.57
C LYS A 512 -0.67 14.61 35.02
N GLN A 513 -1.55 14.36 35.98
CA GLN A 513 -1.21 14.40 37.41
C GLN A 513 -0.20 13.31 37.78
N LYS A 514 -0.39 12.08 37.29
CA LYS A 514 0.54 10.97 37.48
C LYS A 514 1.93 11.29 36.92
N MET A 515 2.02 11.89 35.73
CA MET A 515 3.30 12.32 35.14
C MET A 515 4.00 13.35 36.02
N LYS A 516 3.30 14.40 36.47
CA LYS A 516 3.88 15.41 37.39
C LYS A 516 4.43 14.79 38.67
N ALA A 517 3.70 13.86 39.29
CA ALA A 517 4.16 13.17 40.50
C ALA A 517 5.35 12.24 40.21
N THR A 518 5.38 11.61 39.04
CA THR A 518 6.50 10.76 38.60
C THR A 518 7.76 11.58 38.38
N ASP A 519 7.64 12.74 37.72
CA ASP A 519 8.75 13.66 37.48
C ASP A 519 9.31 14.20 38.79
N GLY A 520 8.44 14.61 39.72
CA GLY A 520 8.87 15.04 41.06
C GLY A 520 9.57 13.92 41.84
N ARG A 521 9.10 12.67 41.73
CA ARG A 521 9.79 11.52 42.34
C ARG A 521 11.16 11.29 41.73
N VAL A 522 11.28 11.36 40.40
CA VAL A 522 12.57 11.19 39.71
C VAL A 522 13.54 12.29 40.14
N GLN A 523 13.09 13.55 40.16
CA GLN A 523 13.90 14.67 40.59
C GLN A 523 14.39 14.51 42.04
N ASN A 524 13.51 14.12 42.97
CA ASN A 524 13.90 13.89 44.36
C ASN A 524 14.94 12.76 44.51
N VAL A 525 14.85 11.70 43.70
CA VAL A 525 15.85 10.61 43.70
C VAL A 525 17.18 11.11 43.12
N THR A 526 17.16 11.85 42.03
CA THR A 526 18.37 12.42 41.42
C THR A 526 19.06 13.46 42.32
N GLU A 527 18.31 14.20 43.14
CA GLU A 527 18.86 15.17 44.08
C GLU A 527 19.38 14.54 45.40
N SER A 528 19.09 13.25 45.65
CA SER A 528 19.53 12.53 46.86
C SER A 528 20.69 11.55 46.61
N GLU A 529 21.19 11.49 45.38
CA GLU A 529 22.43 10.82 44.96
C GLU A 529 23.55 11.85 44.77
#